data_AF-A0A0G1RV37-F1
#
_entry.id   AF-A0A0G1RV37-F1
#
_cell.length_a   1.000
_cell.length_b   1.000
_cell.length_c   1.000
_cell.angle_alpha   90.00
_cell.angle_beta   90.00
_cell.angle_gamma   90.00
#
_symmetry.space_group_name_H-M   'P 1'
#
loop_
_entity.id
_entity.type
_entity.pdbx_description
1 polymer ?
#
loop_
_entity_poly.entity_id
_entity_poly.type
_entity_poly.pdbx_seq_one_letter_code
_entity_poly.pdbx_strand_id
1 'polypeptide(L)'
;MADKVKGFVSGSARLPARQGLVLGIPRGGVVTAKVVAEKLGWPLDVLRAKKIGAPGNPELAIGAKVRSPYPKLSGVKQVVLVDDGVATGHTVEAGVKWLKANGVEKVIVAVPVAAKDSAKKLKKLAPHARGKPEWVCLLEPENFYAVGQFYRHFPQVTDEEVREILV
;
A
#
# COMPACT_ATOMS: atom_id res chain seq x y z
N MET A 1 31.81 -6.25 9.66
CA MET A 1 31.14 -5.22 10.48
C MET A 1 29.70 -5.17 10.02
N ALA A 2 28.77 -5.65 10.86
CA ALA A 2 27.43 -6.07 10.45
C ALA A 2 26.41 -4.95 10.68
N ASP A 3 25.86 -4.40 9.59
CA ASP A 3 24.73 -3.46 9.64
C ASP A 3 23.42 -4.22 9.89
N LYS A 4 23.04 -4.29 11.16
CA LYS A 4 21.72 -4.70 11.61
C LYS A 4 20.71 -3.59 11.32
N VAL A 5 20.10 -3.60 10.14
CA VAL A 5 18.88 -2.83 9.88
C VAL A 5 17.74 -3.47 10.69
N LYS A 6 17.50 -2.93 11.89
CA LYS A 6 16.37 -3.31 12.75
C LYS A 6 15.07 -3.01 11.99
N GLY A 7 14.29 -4.05 11.69
CA GLY A 7 12.92 -3.91 11.25
C GLY A 7 12.12 -3.17 12.32
N PHE A 8 11.56 -2.02 11.96
CA PHE A 8 10.78 -1.18 12.86
C PHE A 8 9.36 -1.72 12.96
N VAL A 9 9.04 -2.22 14.16
CA VAL A 9 7.72 -2.14 14.76
C VAL A 9 8.04 -1.67 16.17
N SER A 10 7.53 -0.51 16.57
CA SER A 10 7.51 -0.12 17.97
C SER A 10 6.67 -1.15 18.73
N GLY A 11 7.34 -2.00 19.51
CA GLY A 11 6.67 -2.95 20.42
C GLY A 11 6.49 -4.37 19.88
N SER A 12 7.08 -5.34 20.59
CA SER A 12 6.89 -6.79 20.43
C SER A 12 5.53 -7.26 21.00
N ALA A 13 4.47 -6.48 20.87
CA ALA A 13 3.15 -6.83 21.38
C ALA A 13 2.39 -7.67 20.34
N ARG A 14 1.86 -8.83 20.76
CA ARG A 14 0.85 -9.54 19.96
C ARG A 14 -0.31 -8.59 19.71
N LEU A 15 -0.68 -8.38 18.46
CA LEU A 15 -1.89 -7.64 18.11
C LEU A 15 -3.10 -8.40 18.68
N PRO A 16 -4.06 -7.75 19.38
CA PRO A 16 -5.34 -8.31 19.74
C PRO A 16 -6.03 -8.94 18.51
N ALA A 17 -6.87 -9.96 18.73
CA ALA A 17 -7.55 -10.72 17.68
C ALA A 17 -8.44 -9.90 16.70
N ARG A 18 -8.60 -8.59 16.92
CA ARG A 18 -9.31 -7.62 16.07
C ARG A 18 -8.44 -6.49 15.52
N GLN A 19 -7.14 -6.44 15.80
CA GLN A 19 -6.24 -5.43 15.24
C GLN A 19 -5.57 -5.96 13.96
N GLY A 20 -5.80 -5.26 12.86
CA GLY A 20 -5.04 -5.45 11.62
C GLY A 20 -3.85 -4.49 11.54
N LEU A 21 -3.24 -4.40 10.36
CA LEU A 21 -2.10 -3.53 10.08
C LEU A 21 -2.44 -2.60 8.91
N VAL A 22 -2.10 -1.32 9.00
CA VAL A 22 -2.17 -0.40 7.87
C VAL A 22 -0.80 -0.32 7.23
N LEU A 23 -0.73 -0.58 5.92
CA LEU A 23 0.50 -0.49 5.14
C LEU A 23 0.38 0.63 4.11
N GLY A 24 1.25 1.62 4.19
CA GLY A 24 1.42 2.62 3.14
C GLY A 24 2.41 2.16 2.08
N ILE A 25 2.10 2.38 0.79
CA ILE A 25 3.06 2.26 -0.30
C ILE A 25 3.86 3.56 -0.38
N PRO A 26 5.19 3.55 -0.18
CA PRO A 26 5.97 4.78 -0.22
C PRO A 26 6.05 5.42 -1.60
N ARG A 27 6.12 6.75 -1.70
CA ARG A 27 6.24 7.71 -0.58
C ARG A 27 4.90 8.33 -0.19
N GLY A 28 4.18 8.92 -1.14
CA GLY A 28 2.94 9.66 -0.86
C GLY A 28 1.81 8.80 -0.29
N GLY A 29 1.76 7.50 -0.60
CA GLY A 29 0.84 6.56 0.04
C GLY A 29 0.99 6.45 1.55
N VAL A 30 2.17 6.73 2.12
CA VAL A 30 2.41 6.72 3.58
C VAL A 30 1.69 7.87 4.28
N VAL A 31 1.65 9.05 3.66
CA VAL A 31 0.90 10.20 4.21
C VAL A 31 -0.58 9.88 4.33
N THR A 32 -1.14 9.26 3.28
CA THR A 32 -2.54 8.81 3.28
C THR A 32 -2.75 7.67 4.28
N ALA A 33 -1.81 6.73 4.37
CA ALA A 33 -1.88 5.60 5.29
C ALA A 33 -1.87 6.02 6.76
N LYS A 34 -1.12 7.07 7.13
CA LYS A 34 -1.12 7.62 8.49
C LYS A 34 -2.52 8.00 8.95
N VAL A 35 -3.25 8.74 8.14
CA VAL A 35 -4.62 9.17 8.45
C VAL A 35 -5.55 7.95 8.61
N VAL A 36 -5.39 6.94 7.75
CA VAL A 36 -6.18 5.69 7.84
C VAL A 36 -5.86 4.93 9.13
N ALA A 37 -4.57 4.81 9.48
CA ALA A 37 -4.10 4.13 10.69
C ALA A 37 -4.66 4.80 11.96
N GLU A 38 -4.57 6.14 12.05
CA GLU A 38 -5.10 6.93 13.16
C GLU A 38 -6.61 6.74 13.34
N LYS A 39 -7.37 6.72 12.23
CA LYS A 39 -8.82 6.54 12.27
C LYS A 39 -9.24 5.12 12.65
N LEU A 40 -8.46 4.11 12.26
CA LEU A 40 -8.73 2.71 12.59
C LEU A 40 -8.17 2.31 13.97
N GLY A 41 -7.28 3.10 14.56
CA GLY A 41 -6.51 2.72 15.74
C GLY A 41 -5.62 1.50 15.48
N TRP A 42 -5.15 1.33 14.24
CA TRP A 42 -4.30 0.21 13.81
C TRP A 42 -2.86 0.70 13.65
N PRO A 43 -1.84 -0.15 13.91
CA PRO A 43 -0.46 0.19 13.64
C PRO A 43 -0.25 0.55 12.16
N LEU A 44 0.69 1.48 11.93
CA LEU A 44 1.17 1.86 10.61
C LEU A 44 2.54 1.24 10.36
N ASP A 45 2.74 0.69 9.16
CA ASP A 45 4.05 0.31 8.63
C ASP A 45 4.04 0.54 7.10
N VAL A 46 5.11 0.18 6.39
CA VAL A 46 5.27 0.40 4.95
C VAL A 46 5.46 -0.89 4.17
N LEU A 47 4.92 -0.91 2.96
CA LEU A 47 5.18 -1.98 1.98
C LEU A 47 5.89 -1.40 0.76
N ARG A 48 7.20 -1.62 0.68
CA ARG A 48 8.02 -1.10 -0.43
C ARG A 48 7.82 -1.95 -1.68
N ALA A 49 7.03 -1.45 -2.62
CA ALA A 49 6.89 -2.02 -3.97
C ALA A 49 7.64 -1.15 -4.99
N LYS A 50 8.47 -1.77 -5.84
CA LYS A 50 9.18 -1.08 -6.94
C LYS A 50 8.75 -1.64 -8.29
N LYS A 51 8.38 -0.75 -9.21
CA LYS A 51 8.09 -1.09 -10.61
C LYS A 51 9.30 -1.78 -11.26
N ILE A 52 9.01 -2.71 -12.16
CA ILE A 52 9.98 -3.40 -13.01
C ILE A 52 9.81 -2.83 -14.41
N GLY A 53 10.86 -2.21 -14.94
CA GLY A 53 10.88 -1.70 -16.30
C GLY A 53 11.08 -2.80 -17.35
N ALA A 54 10.68 -2.54 -18.59
CA ALA A 54 10.91 -3.43 -19.72
C ALA A 54 12.41 -3.50 -20.08
N PRO A 55 12.91 -4.63 -20.62
CA PRO A 55 14.23 -4.67 -21.22
C PRO A 55 14.39 -3.57 -22.28
N GLY A 56 15.45 -2.76 -22.18
CA GLY A 56 15.71 -1.65 -23.10
C GLY A 56 14.81 -0.41 -22.91
N ASN A 57 13.79 -0.45 -22.03
CA ASN A 57 12.97 0.71 -21.68
C ASN A 57 12.56 0.68 -20.19
N PRO A 58 13.43 1.16 -19.28
CA PRO A 58 13.18 1.13 -17.83
C PRO A 58 11.95 1.92 -17.39
N GLU A 59 11.54 2.94 -18.15
CA GLU A 59 10.37 3.79 -17.85
C GLU A 59 9.06 3.07 -18.13
N LEU A 60 9.05 2.12 -19.07
CA LEU A 60 7.90 1.29 -19.37
C LEU A 60 7.76 0.18 -18.32
N ALA A 61 6.88 0.38 -17.34
CA ALA A 61 6.65 -0.62 -16.29
C ALA A 61 5.87 -1.84 -16.81
N ILE A 62 6.49 -3.03 -16.74
CA ILE A 62 5.89 -4.34 -17.08
C ILE A 62 5.38 -5.10 -15.85
N GLY A 63 5.65 -4.59 -14.64
CA GLY A 63 5.22 -5.19 -13.38
C GLY A 63 5.78 -4.44 -12.17
N ALA A 64 5.70 -5.04 -10.99
CA ALA A 64 6.37 -4.57 -9.78
C ALA A 64 6.73 -5.73 -8.86
N LYS A 65 7.67 -5.48 -7.93
CA LYS A 65 8.03 -6.42 -6.86
C LYS A 65 8.12 -5.72 -5.51
N VAL A 66 7.71 -6.43 -4.47
CA VAL A 66 7.97 -6.03 -3.08
C VAL A 66 9.47 -6.21 -2.79
N ARG A 67 10.07 -5.30 -2.02
CA ARG A 67 11.49 -5.29 -1.65
C ARG A 67 11.66 -5.12 -0.15
N SER A 68 12.83 -5.53 0.34
CA SER A 68 13.24 -5.30 1.72
C SER A 68 13.48 -3.80 2.02
N PRO A 69 13.40 -3.39 3.31
CA PRO A 69 12.90 -4.18 4.44
C PRO A 69 11.41 -4.53 4.29
N TYR A 70 11.04 -5.71 4.78
CA TYR A 70 9.65 -6.20 4.75
C TYR A 70 8.93 -5.85 6.06
N PRO A 71 7.62 -5.55 6.02
CA PRO A 71 6.85 -5.32 7.23
C PRO A 71 6.76 -6.60 8.08
N LYS A 72 6.64 -6.46 9.40
CA LYS A 72 6.48 -7.62 10.29
C LYS A 72 5.03 -8.09 10.27
N LEU A 73 4.79 -9.28 9.73
CA LEU A 73 3.44 -9.85 9.61
C LEU A 73 3.09 -10.88 10.69
N SER A 74 3.96 -11.12 11.67
CA SER A 74 3.74 -12.13 12.71
C SER A 74 2.45 -11.85 13.49
N GLY A 75 1.45 -12.73 13.33
CA GLY A 75 0.12 -12.58 13.94
C GLY A 75 -0.83 -11.63 13.20
N VAL A 76 -0.41 -11.00 12.10
CA VAL A 76 -1.24 -10.11 11.27
C VAL A 76 -2.10 -10.95 10.32
N LYS A 77 -3.42 -10.97 10.54
CA LYS A 77 -4.37 -11.65 9.65
C LYS A 77 -5.05 -10.73 8.65
N GLN A 78 -5.11 -9.43 8.96
CA GLN A 78 -5.77 -8.44 8.13
C GLN A 78 -4.88 -7.22 7.89
N VAL A 79 -4.84 -6.75 6.66
CA VAL A 79 -4.10 -5.57 6.23
C VAL A 79 -5.01 -4.61 5.47
N VAL A 80 -4.87 -3.31 5.72
CA VAL A 80 -5.31 -2.25 4.80
C VAL A 80 -4.08 -1.75 4.04
N LEU A 81 -4.03 -2.00 2.74
CA LEU A 81 -2.98 -1.50 1.86
C LEU A 81 -3.42 -0.17 1.25
N VAL A 82 -2.66 0.89 1.50
CA VAL A 82 -3.00 2.26 1.16
C VAL A 82 -1.98 2.84 0.18
N ASP A 83 -2.48 3.56 -0.81
CA ASP A 83 -1.71 4.38 -1.74
C ASP A 83 -2.40 5.74 -1.91
N ASP A 84 -1.68 6.76 -2.36
CA ASP A 84 -2.26 8.09 -2.61
C ASP A 84 -3.12 8.10 -3.90
N GLY A 85 -2.84 7.19 -4.82
CA GLY A 85 -3.73 6.91 -5.93
C GLY A 85 -3.18 5.83 -6.84
N VAL A 86 -4.03 5.34 -7.73
CA VAL A 86 -3.70 4.22 -8.60
C VAL A 86 -3.77 4.64 -10.04
N ALA A 87 -2.60 4.82 -10.66
CA ALA A 87 -2.48 4.98 -12.10
C ALA A 87 -2.53 3.61 -12.79
N THR A 88 -1.39 2.93 -12.97
CA THR A 88 -1.36 1.61 -13.62
C THR A 88 -1.72 0.46 -12.66
N GLY A 89 -1.41 0.61 -11.37
CA GLY A 89 -1.76 -0.37 -10.32
C GLY A 89 -0.76 -1.49 -10.06
N HIS A 90 0.39 -1.51 -10.76
CA HIS A 90 1.39 -2.57 -10.57
C HIS A 90 1.91 -2.69 -9.13
N THR A 91 2.13 -1.56 -8.45
CA THR A 91 2.61 -1.53 -7.05
C THR A 91 1.61 -2.14 -6.08
N VAL A 92 0.34 -1.74 -6.20
CA VAL A 92 -0.78 -2.31 -5.44
C VAL A 92 -0.93 -3.79 -5.72
N GLU A 93 -0.92 -4.21 -6.99
CA GLU A 93 -1.03 -5.62 -7.37
C GLU A 93 0.11 -6.46 -6.77
N ALA A 94 1.35 -6.00 -6.86
CA ALA A 94 2.49 -6.69 -6.26
C ALA A 94 2.35 -6.78 -4.73
N GLY A 95 1.86 -5.72 -4.09
CA GLY A 95 1.61 -5.70 -2.65
C GLY A 95 0.54 -6.71 -2.23
N VAL A 96 -0.63 -6.69 -2.88
CA VAL A 96 -1.72 -7.65 -2.61
C VAL A 96 -1.25 -9.09 -2.77
N LYS A 97 -0.57 -9.40 -3.87
CA LYS A 97 -0.05 -10.76 -4.13
C LYS A 97 0.96 -11.19 -3.07
N TRP A 98 1.90 -10.31 -2.72
CA TRP A 98 2.91 -10.61 -1.70
C TRP A 98 2.29 -10.81 -0.32
N LEU A 99 1.33 -9.98 0.10
CA LEU A 99 0.65 -10.12 1.39
C LEU A 99 -0.11 -11.45 1.49
N LYS A 100 -0.87 -11.80 0.45
CA LYS A 100 -1.59 -13.10 0.40
C LYS A 100 -0.60 -14.28 0.44
N ALA A 101 0.50 -14.20 -0.30
CA ALA A 101 1.55 -15.24 -0.29
C ALA A 101 2.27 -15.36 1.08
N ASN A 102 2.24 -14.32 1.91
CA ASN A 102 2.83 -14.31 3.25
C ASN A 102 1.78 -14.51 4.36
N GLY A 103 0.63 -15.11 4.05
CA GLY A 103 -0.34 -15.58 5.04
C GLY A 103 -1.29 -14.52 5.59
N VAL A 104 -1.35 -13.32 4.99
CA VAL A 104 -2.41 -12.34 5.28
C VAL A 104 -3.71 -12.83 4.66
N GLU A 105 -4.70 -13.10 5.50
CA GLU A 105 -6.00 -13.69 5.10
C GLU A 105 -6.90 -12.65 4.43
N LYS A 106 -6.87 -11.41 4.92
CA LYS A 106 -7.70 -10.32 4.40
C LYS A 106 -6.86 -9.10 4.03
N VAL A 107 -6.91 -8.73 2.75
CA VAL A 107 -6.25 -7.52 2.24
C VAL A 107 -7.31 -6.57 1.70
N ILE A 108 -7.43 -5.40 2.32
CA ILE A 108 -8.30 -4.31 1.85
C ILE A 108 -7.41 -3.30 1.14
N VAL A 109 -7.64 -3.04 -0.15
CA VAL A 109 -7.00 -1.90 -0.81
C VAL A 109 -7.84 -0.65 -0.58
N ALA A 110 -7.25 0.42 -0.06
CA ALA A 110 -7.92 1.69 0.18
C ALA A 110 -7.14 2.85 -0.45
N VAL A 111 -7.73 3.49 -1.47
CA VAL A 111 -7.08 4.57 -2.23
C VAL A 111 -8.05 5.71 -2.53
N PRO A 112 -7.63 6.98 -2.47
CA PRO A 112 -8.51 8.10 -2.78
C PRO A 112 -9.01 8.09 -4.24
N VAL A 113 -8.13 7.79 -5.19
CA VAL A 113 -8.46 7.82 -6.62
C VAL A 113 -7.77 6.69 -7.39
N ALA A 114 -8.44 6.15 -8.41
CA ALA A 114 -7.88 5.13 -9.28
C ALA A 114 -8.34 5.32 -10.73
N ALA A 115 -7.44 5.09 -11.70
CA ALA A 115 -7.83 4.98 -13.10
C ALA A 115 -8.86 3.86 -13.26
N LYS A 116 -9.98 4.14 -13.94
CA LYS A 116 -11.14 3.22 -14.04
C LYS A 116 -10.76 1.81 -14.49
N ASP A 117 -9.88 1.68 -15.46
CA ASP A 117 -9.45 0.37 -15.97
C ASP A 117 -8.52 -0.38 -15.01
N SER A 118 -7.66 0.33 -14.28
CA SER A 118 -6.84 -0.28 -13.23
C SER A 118 -7.70 -0.68 -12.03
N ALA A 119 -8.70 0.12 -11.65
CA ALA A 119 -9.67 -0.26 -10.62
C ALA A 119 -10.43 -1.54 -11.01
N LYS A 120 -10.93 -1.65 -12.26
CA LYS A 120 -11.58 -2.88 -12.77
C LYS A 120 -10.67 -4.10 -12.65
N LYS A 121 -9.38 -3.98 -12.96
CA LYS A 121 -8.40 -5.07 -12.84
C LYS A 121 -8.14 -5.44 -11.38
N LEU A 122 -7.86 -4.46 -10.53
CA LEU A 122 -7.50 -4.67 -9.13
C LEU A 122 -8.67 -5.22 -8.29
N LYS A 123 -9.92 -4.82 -8.58
CA LYS A 123 -11.12 -5.41 -7.97
C LYS A 123 -11.22 -6.93 -8.18
N LYS A 124 -10.60 -7.48 -9.22
CA LYS A 124 -10.54 -8.94 -9.44
C LYS A 124 -9.51 -9.62 -8.53
N LEU A 125 -8.46 -8.90 -8.13
CA LEU A 125 -7.39 -9.40 -7.24
C LEU A 125 -7.75 -9.29 -5.75
N ALA A 126 -8.60 -8.32 -5.43
CA ALA A 126 -9.18 -8.09 -4.11
C ALA A 126 -10.72 -8.14 -4.21
N PRO A 127 -11.28 -9.33 -4.54
CA PRO A 127 -12.71 -9.49 -4.78
C PRO A 127 -13.51 -9.32 -3.50
N HIS A 128 -14.69 -8.72 -3.60
CA HIS A 128 -15.53 -8.52 -2.42
C HIS A 128 -16.03 -9.86 -1.85
N ALA A 129 -15.69 -10.17 -0.60
CA ALA A 129 -16.36 -11.22 0.17
C ALA A 129 -17.74 -10.73 0.69
N ARG A 130 -18.66 -11.66 1.00
CA ARG A 130 -19.99 -11.33 1.53
C ARG A 130 -19.84 -10.51 2.83
N GLY A 131 -20.31 -9.26 2.80
CA GLY A 131 -20.17 -8.27 3.88
C GLY A 131 -19.30 -7.04 3.55
N LYS A 132 -18.48 -7.09 2.47
CA LYS A 132 -17.59 -6.02 1.90
C LYS A 132 -16.53 -5.46 2.90
N PRO A 133 -15.52 -4.65 2.52
CA PRO A 133 -14.88 -4.40 1.22
C PRO A 133 -13.47 -5.02 1.10
N GLU A 134 -13.04 -5.37 -0.12
CA GLU A 134 -11.64 -5.69 -0.46
C GLU A 134 -11.04 -4.67 -1.47
N TRP A 135 -11.89 -3.75 -1.96
CA TRP A 135 -11.49 -2.55 -2.70
C TRP A 135 -12.32 -1.35 -2.22
N VAL A 136 -11.64 -0.32 -1.73
CA VAL A 136 -12.24 0.94 -1.30
C VAL A 136 -11.58 2.04 -2.11
N CYS A 137 -12.34 2.68 -2.99
CA CYS A 137 -11.87 3.81 -3.77
C CYS A 137 -12.92 4.92 -3.76
N LEU A 138 -12.51 6.16 -3.47
CA LEU A 138 -13.45 7.28 -3.41
C LEU A 138 -13.85 7.72 -4.82
N LEU A 139 -12.91 7.73 -5.78
CA LEU A 139 -13.12 8.20 -7.14
C LEU A 139 -12.50 7.27 -8.20
N GLU A 140 -13.28 6.86 -9.19
CA GLU A 140 -12.84 6.06 -10.35
C GLU A 140 -13.14 6.78 -11.69
N PRO A 141 -12.45 7.90 -11.98
CA PRO A 141 -12.74 8.74 -13.14
C PRO A 141 -12.36 8.06 -14.46
N GLU A 142 -13.10 8.39 -15.52
CA GLU A 142 -12.78 7.97 -16.90
C GLU A 142 -11.57 8.71 -17.45
N ASN A 143 -11.51 10.03 -17.22
CA ASN A 143 -10.39 10.88 -17.63
C ASN A 143 -9.32 10.88 -16.52
N PHE A 144 -8.37 9.95 -16.62
CA PHE A 144 -7.26 9.82 -15.68
C PHE A 144 -5.92 9.99 -16.40
N TYR A 145 -5.19 11.07 -16.10
CA TYR A 145 -3.85 11.33 -16.60
C TYR A 145 -2.78 11.03 -15.54
N ALA A 146 -2.98 11.51 -14.31
CA ALA A 146 -2.07 11.29 -13.19
C ALA A 146 -2.82 11.33 -11.86
N VAL A 147 -2.21 10.83 -10.77
CA VAL A 147 -2.77 10.92 -9.42
C VAL A 147 -2.89 12.39 -8.98
N GLY A 148 -1.82 13.18 -9.18
CA GLY A 148 -1.73 14.54 -8.68
C GLY A 148 -2.81 15.50 -9.19
N GLN A 149 -3.48 15.22 -10.31
CA GLN A 149 -4.55 16.07 -10.84
C GLN A 149 -5.78 16.15 -9.89
N PHE A 150 -5.94 15.17 -9.00
CA PHE A 150 -7.06 15.09 -8.05
C PHE A 150 -6.74 15.74 -6.69
N TYR A 151 -5.52 16.29 -6.55
CA TYR A 151 -5.04 16.92 -5.34
C TYR A 151 -4.81 18.40 -5.61
N ARG A 152 -5.38 19.29 -4.77
CA ARG A 152 -5.06 20.73 -4.84
C ARG A 152 -3.59 21.01 -4.53
N HIS A 153 -2.98 20.17 -3.69
CA HIS A 153 -1.58 20.23 -3.30
C HIS A 153 -1.00 18.81 -3.32
N PHE A 154 0.01 18.58 -4.17
CA PHE A 154 0.62 17.26 -4.36
C PHE A 154 2.16 17.35 -4.38
N PRO A 155 2.76 17.76 -3.24
CA PRO A 155 4.20 17.90 -3.14
C PRO A 155 4.89 16.53 -3.19
N GLN A 156 6.16 16.53 -3.58
CA GLN A 156 6.99 15.34 -3.48
C GLN A 156 7.27 15.04 -2.01
N VAL A 157 6.85 13.87 -1.54
CA VAL A 157 7.20 13.36 -0.21
C VAL A 157 8.57 12.71 -0.26
N THR A 158 9.45 13.08 0.65
CA THR A 158 10.83 12.58 0.80
C THR A 158 10.89 11.30 1.63
N ASP A 159 12.01 10.57 1.55
CA ASP A 159 12.22 9.42 2.44
C ASP A 159 12.36 9.83 3.91
N GLU A 160 12.76 11.08 4.19
CA GLU A 160 12.88 11.59 5.55
C GLU A 160 11.50 11.85 6.17
N GLU A 161 10.60 12.52 5.45
CA GLU A 161 9.21 12.70 5.90
C GLU A 161 8.51 11.34 6.12
N VAL A 162 8.80 10.34 5.28
CA VAL A 162 8.32 8.97 5.49
C VAL A 162 8.85 8.38 6.80
N ARG A 163 10.10 8.63 7.17
CA ARG A 163 10.66 8.17 8.46
C ARG A 163 10.00 8.89 9.62
N GLU A 164 9.84 10.21 9.55
CA GLU A 164 9.20 11.01 10.59
C GLU A 164 7.75 10.57 10.86
N ILE A 165 7.03 10.11 9.84
CA ILE A 165 5.66 9.57 9.99
C ILE A 165 5.63 8.24 10.75
N LEU A 166 6.70 7.44 10.67
CA LEU A 166 6.76 6.07 11.22
C LEU A 166 7.35 6.00 12.64
N VAL A 167 7.79 7.12 13.20
CA VAL A 167 8.33 7.23 14.56
C VAL A 167 7.22 7.59 15.55
#